data_AF-A0A7L5Y2A1-F1
#
_entry.id   AF-A0A7L5Y2A1-F1
#
_cell.length_a   1.000
_cell.length_b   1.000
_cell.length_c   1.000
_cell.angle_alpha   90.00
_cell.angle_beta   90.00
_cell.angle_gamma   90.00
#
_symmetry.space_group_name_H-M   'P 1'
#
loop_
_entity.id
_entity.type
_entity.pdbx_description
1 polymer ?
#
loop_
_entity_poly.entity_id
_entity_poly.type
_entity_poly.pdbx_seq_one_letter_code
_entity_poly.pdbx_strand_id
1 'polypeptide(L)' 'MSRLKDETLSIRTSAEIKQLLRLAADRERRSVASMIEILVLEYARTHDLKPDPQGLLTCPRQPYHGKREKSVNPGE' A
#
# COMPACT_ATOMS: atom_id res chain seq x y z
N MET A 1 -24.47 -8.30 -6.07
CA MET A 1 -24.19 -8.60 -4.65
C MET A 1 -23.40 -7.43 -4.09
N SER A 2 -23.99 -6.69 -3.15
CA SER A 2 -23.34 -5.59 -2.46
C SER A 2 -22.12 -6.12 -1.72
N ARG A 3 -20.91 -5.80 -2.19
CA ARG A 3 -19.72 -5.86 -1.33
C ARG A 3 -19.97 -4.88 -0.19
N LEU A 4 -20.44 -5.41 0.94
CA LEU A 4 -20.46 -4.65 2.18
C LEU A 4 -19.02 -4.23 2.44
N LYS A 5 -18.83 -2.98 2.86
CA LYS A 5 -17.50 -2.49 3.21
C LYS A 5 -17.16 -3.13 4.55
N ASP A 6 -16.26 -4.11 4.54
CA ASP A 6 -16.00 -4.98 5.68
C ASP A 6 -15.34 -4.24 6.86
N GLU A 7 -14.60 -3.14 6.61
CA GLU A 7 -13.83 -2.43 7.63
C GLU A 7 -13.67 -0.92 7.34
N THR A 8 -13.54 -0.10 8.39
CA THR A 8 -13.26 1.34 8.27
C THR A 8 -11.76 1.60 8.19
N LEU A 9 -11.31 2.21 7.09
CA LEU A 9 -9.91 2.61 6.91
C LEU A 9 -9.69 4.07 7.36
N SER A 10 -8.86 4.28 8.38
CA SER A 10 -8.47 5.62 8.87
C SER A 10 -7.03 5.96 8.47
N ILE A 11 -6.85 6.99 7.64
CA ILE A 11 -5.54 7.38 7.09
C ILE A 11 -5.21 8.82 7.50
N ARG A 12 -4.01 9.03 8.03
CA ARG A 12 -3.45 10.37 8.26
C ARG A 12 -2.53 10.74 7.09
N THR A 13 -2.80 11.87 6.45
CA THR A 13 -2.01 12.39 5.32
C THR A 13 -1.84 13.90 5.45
N SER A 14 -1.04 14.50 4.57
CA SER A 14 -0.95 15.96 4.46
C SER A 14 -2.28 16.59 4.02
N ALA A 15 -2.44 17.88 4.31
CA ALA A 15 -3.62 18.65 3.92
C ALA A 15 -3.79 18.72 2.39
N GLU A 16 -2.68 18.85 1.66
CA GLU A 16 -2.67 18.90 0.20
C GLU A 16 -3.26 17.62 -0.42
N ILE A 17 -2.84 16.44 0.04
CA ILE A 17 -3.38 15.16 -0.43
C ILE A 17 -4.90 15.08 -0.20
N LYS A 18 -5.37 15.55 0.96
CA LYS A 18 -6.80 15.60 1.26
C LYS A 18 -7.57 16.51 0.31
N GLN A 19 -6.99 17.64 -0.11
CA GLN A 19 -7.61 18.56 -1.07
C GLN A 19 -7.64 17.96 -2.47
N LEU A 20 -6.54 17.42 -2.96
CA LEU A 20 -6.45 16.78 -4.28
C LEU A 20 -7.43 15.62 -4.40
N LEU A 21 -7.51 14.78 -3.37
CA LEU A 21 -8.43 13.65 -3.35
C LEU A 21 -9.90 14.07 -3.44
N ARG A 22 -10.28 15.15 -2.74
CA ARG A 22 -11.64 15.70 -2.82
C ARG A 22 -11.95 16.26 -4.20
N LEU A 23 -11.03 17.06 -4.75
CA LEU A 23 -11.18 17.60 -6.11
C LEU A 23 -11.35 16.48 -7.15
N ALA A 24 -10.57 15.41 -7.06
CA ALA A 24 -10.70 14.26 -7.94
C ALA A 24 -12.08 13.59 -7.78
N ALA A 25 -12.51 13.36 -6.53
CA ALA A 25 -13.80 12.74 -6.23
C ALA A 25 -14.98 13.55 -6.77
N ASP A 26 -14.93 14.88 -6.60
CA ASP A 26 -15.96 15.80 -7.09
C ASP A 26 -16.03 15.80 -8.63
N ARG A 27 -14.89 15.76 -9.33
CA ARG A 27 -14.85 15.72 -10.80
C ARG A 27 -15.51 14.46 -11.36
N GLU A 28 -15.36 13.32 -10.69
CA GLU A 28 -15.97 12.05 -11.11
C GLU A 28 -17.37 11.82 -10.53
N ARG A 29 -17.88 12.76 -9.71
CA ARG A 29 -19.16 12.63 -8.98
C ARG A 29 -19.22 11.38 -8.12
N ARG A 30 -18.13 11.06 -7.42
CA ARG A 30 -18.01 9.90 -6.53
C ARG A 30 -17.70 10.33 -5.11
N SER A 31 -17.94 9.42 -4.16
CA SER A 31 -17.48 9.63 -2.78
C SER A 31 -15.96 9.55 -2.72
N VAL A 32 -15.36 10.23 -1.74
CA VAL A 32 -13.91 10.15 -1.46
C VAL A 32 -13.47 8.71 -1.19
N ALA A 33 -14.30 7.91 -0.52
CA ALA A 33 -14.01 6.50 -0.27
C ALA A 33 -13.95 5.70 -1.58
N SER A 34 -14.91 5.88 -2.47
CA SER A 34 -14.89 5.23 -3.79
C SER A 34 -13.71 5.68 -4.65
N MET A 35 -13.31 6.95 -4.54
CA MET A 35 -12.12 7.45 -5.23
C MET A 35 -10.86 6.74 -4.75
N ILE A 36 -10.69 6.56 -3.44
CA ILE A 36 -9.58 5.79 -2.86
C ILE A 36 -9.57 4.35 -3.37
N GLU A 37 -10.73 3.68 -3.42
CA GLU A 37 -10.82 2.31 -3.94
C GLU A 37 -10.31 2.21 -5.38
N ILE A 38 -10.66 3.17 -6.25
CA ILE A 38 -10.18 3.22 -7.64
C ILE A 38 -8.66 3.43 -7.69
N LEU A 39 -8.16 4.42 -6.94
CA LEU A 39 -6.72 4.72 -6.91
C LEU A 39 -5.90 3.52 -6.45
N VAL A 40 -6.37 2.80 -5.43
CA VAL A 40 -5.71 1.58 -4.93
C VAL A 40 -5.76 0.46 -5.99
N LEU A 41 -6.91 0.25 -6.64
CA LEU A 41 -7.04 -0.77 -7.68
C LEU A 41 -6.16 -0.49 -8.90
N GLU A 42 -6.05 0.78 -9.30
CA GLU A 42 -5.22 1.17 -10.43
C GLU A 42 -3.74 1.05 -10.12
N TYR A 43 -3.33 1.42 -8.91
CA TYR A 43 -1.99 1.16 -8.40
C TYR A 43 -1.69 -0.35 -8.41
N ALA A 44 -2.59 -1.17 -7.87
CA ALA A 44 -2.43 -2.61 -7.86
C ALA A 44 -2.29 -3.20 -9.28
N ARG A 45 -3.12 -2.76 -10.23
CA ARG A 45 -3.02 -3.18 -11.64
C ARG A 45 -1.68 -2.81 -12.26
N THR A 46 -1.21 -1.58 -12.03
CA THR A 46 0.07 -1.07 -12.55
C THR A 46 1.27 -1.84 -12.00
N HIS A 47 1.15 -2.35 -10.78
CA HIS A 47 2.21 -3.05 -10.06
C HIS A 47 2.01 -4.59 -9.98
N ASP A 48 1.06 -5.16 -10.73
CA ASP A 48 0.63 -6.57 -10.68
C ASP A 48 0.36 -7.10 -9.25
N LEU A 49 -0.13 -6.25 -8.35
CA LEU A 49 -0.50 -6.65 -7.00
C LEU A 49 -1.83 -7.41 -7.04
N LYS A 50 -1.81 -8.65 -6.53
CA LYS A 50 -3.01 -9.47 -6.37
C LYS A 50 -3.38 -9.52 -4.89
N PRO A 51 -4.64 -9.25 -4.51
CA PRO A 51 -5.08 -9.45 -3.14
C PRO A 51 -4.99 -10.95 -2.81
N ASP A 52 -4.38 -11.30 -1.69
CA ASP A 52 -4.38 -12.68 -1.23
C ASP A 52 -5.80 -13.07 -0.80
N PRO A 53 -6.45 -14.04 -1.46
CA PRO A 53 -7.79 -14.49 -1.10
C PRO A 53 -7.86 -15.11 0.31
N GLN A 54 -6.72 -15.43 0.93
CA GLN A 54 -6.65 -16.03 2.27
C GLN A 54 -6.30 -15.00 3.37
N GLY A 55 -6.06 -13.73 3.04
CA GLY A 55 -5.70 -12.69 4.03
C GLY A 55 -4.38 -12.95 4.77
N LEU A 56 -3.60 -13.93 4.32
CA LEU A 56 -2.27 -14.21 4.82
C LEU A 56 -1.34 -13.29 4.05
N LEU A 57 -1.11 -12.08 4.57
CA LEU A 57 0.07 -11.28 4.24
C LEU A 57 1.33 -12.10 4.60
N THR A 58 1.67 -13.11 3.81
CA THR A 58 2.97 -13.74 3.84
C THR A 58 3.89 -12.79 3.11
N CYS A 59 4.42 -11.81 3.82
CA CYS A 59 5.73 -11.30 3.44
C CYS A 59 6.67 -12.52 3.48
N PRO A 60 7.31 -12.94 2.37
CA PRO A 60 8.56 -13.64 2.55
C PRO A 60 9.44 -12.64 3.30
N ARG A 61 9.77 -12.94 4.56
CA ARG A 61 10.84 -12.24 5.27
C ARG A 61 12.03 -12.26 4.33
N GLN A 62 12.31 -11.16 3.65
CA GLN A 62 13.59 -10.97 3.01
C GLN A 62 14.58 -10.88 4.19
N PRO A 63 15.47 -11.85 4.37
CA PRO A 63 16.47 -11.71 5.41
C PRO A 63 17.29 -10.48 5.02
N TYR A 64 17.47 -9.55 5.96
CA TYR A 64 18.54 -8.58 5.88
C TYR A 64 19.81 -9.35 5.52
N HIS A 65 20.30 -9.20 4.29
CA HIS A 65 21.61 -9.69 3.90
C HIS A 65 22.64 -8.80 4.61
N GLY A 66 22.82 -9.06 5.90
CA GLY A 66 23.92 -8.53 6.67
C GLY A 66 25.21 -9.13 6.12
N LYS A 67 25.85 -8.43 5.18
CA LYS A 67 27.28 -8.61 4.92
C LYS A 67 28.03 -8.15 6.18
N ARG A 68 28.18 -9.04 7.15
CA ARG A 68 29.33 -9.01 8.08
C ARG A 68 30.28 -10.12 7.66
N GLU A 69 30.99 -9.89 6.57
CA GLU A 69 32.24 -10.62 6.37
C GLU A 69 33.31 -9.96 7.23
N LYS A 70 33.68 -10.70 8.27
CA LYS A 70 34.82 -10.45 9.15
C LYS A 70 36.09 -10.54 8.31
N SER A 71 36.72 -9.43 7.99
CA SER A 71 38.17 -9.41 7.77
C SER A 71 38.84 -9.27 9.15
N VAL A 72 39.00 -10.43 9.78
CA VAL A 72 39.97 -10.67 10.85
C VAL A 72 41.36 -10.35 10.29
N ASN A 73 42.04 -9.37 10.89
CA ASN A 73 43.49 -9.24 10.80
C ASN A 73 44.07 -9.83 12.09
N PRO A 74 45.00 -10.79 11.99
CA PRO A 74 46.12 -10.79 12.92
C PRO A 74 47.43 -11.30 12.28
N GLY A 75 48.46 -10.47 12.36
CA GLY A 75 49.85 -10.94 12.44
C GLY A 75 50.74 -10.63 11.24
N GLU A 76 51.39 -9.47 11.28
CA GLU A 76 52.87 -9.34 11.24
C GLU A 76 53.29 -8.20 12.18
#